data_AF-A0A662GAM4-F1
#
_entry.id   AF-A0A662GAM4-F1
#
_cell.length_a   1.000
_cell.length_b   1.000
_cell.length_c   1.000
_cell.angle_alpha   90.00
_cell.angle_beta   90.00
_cell.angle_gamma   90.00
#
_symmetry.space_group_name_H-M   'P 1'
#
loop_
_entity.id
_entity.type
_entity.pdbx_description
1 polymer ?
#
loop_
_entity_poly.entity_id
_entity_poly.type
_entity_poly.pdbx_seq_one_letter_code
_entity_poly.pdbx_strand_id
1 'polypeptide(L)' 'MMIETDILYAYIKAKDWLKPIAEKLIDMIERGVFGKVYVSREVLHELYYVSMNEGIS' A
#
# COMPACT_ATOMS: atom_id res chain seq x y z
N MET A 1 -3.08 0.15 -13.91
CA MET A 1 -3.46 -0.72 -12.76
C MET A 1 -4.09 0.13 -11.67
N MET A 2 -5.03 -0.40 -10.89
CA MET A 2 -5.54 0.25 -9.67
C MET A 2 -4.97 -0.48 -8.46
N ILE A 3 -4.46 0.25 -7.47
CA ILE A 3 -3.97 -0.31 -6.20
C ILE A 3 -4.98 0.01 -5.12
N GLU A 4 -5.32 -1.00 -4.34
CA GLU A 4 -6.18 -0.89 -3.17
C GLU A 4 -5.38 -0.68 -1.88
N THR A 5 -6.04 -0.18 -0.85
CA THR A 5 -5.46 0.14 0.46
C THR A 5 -4.68 -1.02 1.05
N ASP A 6 -5.17 -2.27 0.94
CA ASP A 6 -4.53 -3.44 1.56
C ASP A 6 -3.07 -3.62 1.14
N ILE A 7 -2.76 -3.41 -0.14
CA ILE A 7 -1.38 -3.51 -0.66
C ILE A 7 -0.52 -2.38 -0.09
N LEU A 8 -1.04 -1.16 -0.07
CA LEU A 8 -0.32 0.01 0.43
C LEU A 8 -0.11 -0.08 1.94
N TYR A 9 -1.08 -0.59 2.68
CA TYR A 9 -0.99 -0.75 4.11
C TYR A 9 0.00 -1.86 4.50
N ALA A 10 -0.07 -3.00 3.81
CA ALA A 10 0.92 -4.07 3.98
C ALA A 10 2.34 -3.61 3.64
N TYR A 11 2.51 -2.72 2.66
CA TYR A 11 3.81 -2.13 2.33
C TYR A 11 4.36 -1.26 3.48
N ILE A 12 3.51 -0.42 4.10
CA ILE A 12 3.92 0.52 5.15
C ILE A 12 4.17 -0.19 6.49
N LYS A 13 3.36 -1.20 6.84
CA LYS A 13 3.47 -1.95 8.09
C LYS A 13 4.85 -2.58 8.28
N ALA A 14 5.37 -2.55 9.51
CA ALA A 14 6.66 -3.17 9.83
C ALA A 14 6.63 -4.71 9.66
N LYS A 15 5.52 -5.33 10.08
CA LYS A 15 5.27 -6.77 9.94
C LYS A 15 3.88 -6.98 9.38
N ASP A 16 3.81 -7.51 8.17
CA ASP A 16 2.58 -7.94 7.52
C ASP A 16 2.91 -9.17 6.67
N TRP A 17 2.02 -10.15 6.65
CA TRP A 17 2.20 -11.37 5.86
C TRP A 17 2.17 -11.09 4.34
N LEU A 18 1.52 -10.00 3.93
CA LEU A 18 1.41 -9.54 2.55
C LEU A 18 2.55 -8.59 2.15
N LYS A 19 3.38 -8.14 3.11
CA LYS A 19 4.49 -7.20 2.87
C LYS A 19 5.44 -7.63 1.73
N PRO A 20 5.89 -8.90 1.62
CA PRO A 20 6.78 -9.31 0.53
C PRO A 20 6.14 -9.17 -0.86
N ILE A 21 4.82 -9.40 -0.95
CA ILE A 21 4.06 -9.23 -2.19
C ILE A 21 3.90 -7.75 -2.49
N ALA A 22 3.58 -6.95 -1.47
CA ALA A 22 3.45 -5.50 -1.60
C ALA A 22 4.77 -4.85 -2.05
N GLU A 23 5.91 -5.19 -1.43
CA GLU A 23 7.23 -4.71 -1.82
C GLU A 23 7.57 -5.06 -3.27
N LYS A 24 7.30 -6.30 -3.69
CA LYS A 24 7.50 -6.72 -5.08
C LYS A 24 6.62 -5.94 -6.06
N LEU A 25 5.36 -5.68 -5.71
CA LEU A 25 4.46 -4.89 -6.53
C LEU A 25 4.96 -3.45 -6.66
N ILE A 26 5.37 -2.83 -5.55
CA ILE A 26 5.93 -1.46 -5.55
C ILE A 26 7.22 -1.39 -6.39
N ASP A 27 8.15 -2.34 -6.28
CA ASP A 27 9.35 -2.40 -7.15
C ASP A 27 8.96 -2.43 -8.64
N MET A 28 7.99 -3.27 -9.02
CA MET A 28 7.53 -3.37 -10.40
C MET A 28 6.85 -2.07 -10.88
N ILE A 29 6.14 -1.36 -9.98
CA ILE A 29 5.54 -0.06 -10.27
C ILE A 29 6.62 0.99 -10.51
N GLU A 30 7.63 1.07 -9.63
CA GLU A 30 8.75 2.00 -9.74
C GLU A 30 9.57 1.76 -11.03
N ARG A 31 9.71 0.50 -11.44
CA ARG A 31 10.35 0.10 -12.70
C ARG A 31 9.47 0.33 -13.93
N GLY A 32 8.26 0.86 -13.76
CA GLY A 32 7.34 1.20 -14.85
C GLY A 32 6.65 0.01 -15.51
N VAL A 33 6.72 -1.19 -14.93
CA VAL A 33 6.18 -2.43 -15.52
C VAL A 33 4.68 -2.31 -15.81
N PHE A 34 3.95 -1.57 -14.97
CA PHE A 34 2.50 -1.40 -15.10
C PHE A 34 2.08 -0.11 -15.78
N GLY A 35 3.02 0.70 -16.27
CA GLY A 35 2.76 2.02 -16.84
C GLY A 35 2.05 2.94 -15.84
N LYS A 36 0.89 3.47 -16.21
CA LYS A 36 0.13 4.37 -15.34
C LYS A 36 -0.65 3.58 -14.28
N VAL A 37 -0.41 3.96 -13.03
CA VAL A 37 -1.02 3.36 -11.85
C VAL A 37 -1.92 4.40 -11.17
N TYR A 38 -3.07 3.94 -10.69
CA TYR A 38 -4.08 4.76 -10.04
C TYR A 38 -4.34 4.22 -8.63
N VAL A 39 -4.76 5.11 -7.75
CA VAL A 39 -5.19 4.79 -6.39
C VAL A 39 -6.41 5.66 -6.06
N SER A 40 -7.36 5.12 -5.29
CA SER A 40 -8.47 5.91 -4.78
C SER A 40 -7.97 6.94 -3.77
N ARG A 41 -8.62 8.11 -3.69
CA ARG A 41 -8.32 9.09 -2.63
C ARG A 41 -8.73 8.58 -1.25
N GLU A 42 -9.72 7.69 -1.20
CA GLU A 42 -10.23 7.07 0.03
C GLU A 42 -9.14 6.25 0.74
N VAL A 43 -8.15 5.75 -0.01
CA VAL A 43 -7.00 5.02 0.54
C VAL A 43 -6.26 5.85 1.59
N LEU A 44 -6.16 7.18 1.42
CA LEU A 44 -5.50 8.04 2.41
C LEU A 44 -6.27 8.08 3.73
N HIS A 45 -7.60 8.06 3.66
CA HIS A 45 -8.45 8.03 4.84
C HIS A 45 -8.30 6.69 5.58
N GLU A 46 -8.34 5.59 4.86
CA GLU A 46 -8.18 4.26 5.45
C GLU A 46 -6.80 4.06 6.05
N LEU A 47 -5.73 4.43 5.34
CA LEU A 47 -4.37 4.39 5.87
C LEU A 47 -4.25 5.16 7.18
N TYR A 48 -4.82 6.38 7.25
CA TYR A 48 -4.79 7.19 8.46
C TYR A 48 -5.53 6.52 9.63
N TYR A 49 -6.77 6.09 9.40
CA TYR A 49 -7.59 5.52 10.48
C TYR A 49 -7.06 4.17 10.98
N VAL A 50 -6.61 3.30 10.08
CA VAL A 50 -6.09 1.99 10.48
C VAL A 50 -4.74 2.15 11.21
N SER A 51 -3.86 3.05 10.76
CA SER A 51 -2.60 3.35 11.45
C SER A 51 -2.84 3.89 12.86
N MET A 52 -3.78 4.83 13.01
CA MET A 52 -4.17 5.38 14.31
C MET A 52 -4.72 4.29 15.25
N ASN A 53 -5.59 3.41 14.74
CA ASN A 53 -6.16 2.33 15.52
C ASN A 53 -5.12 1.30 15.99
N GLU A 54 -4.07 1.09 15.20
CA GLU A 54 -2.96 0.20 15.54
C GLU A 54 -1.87 0.86 16.41
N GLY A 55 -2.06 2.13 16.80
CA GLY A 55 -1.14 2.87 17.66
C GLY A 55 0.17 3.25 16.97
N ILE A 56 0.17 3.29 15.64
CA ILE A 56 1.32 3.73 14.83
C ILE A 56 1.28 5.27 14.81
N SER A 57 2.10 5.91 15.67
CA SER A 57 2.27 7.37 15.76
C SER A 57 3.52 7.85 15.03
#